data_AF-A0A9K3L6G4-F1
#
_entry.id   AF-A0A9K3L6G4-F1
#
_cell.length_a   1.000
_cell.length_b   1.000
_cell.length_c   1.000
_cell.angle_alpha   90.00
_cell.angle_beta   90.00
_cell.angle_gamma   90.00
#
_symmetry.space_group_name_H-M   'P 1'
#
loop_
_entity.id
_entity.type
_entity.pdbx_description
1 polymer ?
#
loop_
_entity_poly.entity_id
_entity_poly.type
_entity_poly.pdbx_seq_one_letter_code
_entity_poly.pdbx_strand_id
1 'polypeptide(L)'
;MTSNDTTTVSTPQRTPAHSTLPDNGDVHNNCDPNQSLHSSPTDENIAHTSNEAESTTAAAATSIQQTNKRVNVWAWPWVVFLIFLYIFILFWVNYAILQRYWILHKWNDALPGLDKTELRKFTMRSHMTAGAVAMLLGPIQFIPAFRRRPSLRCIHRWSGRLYCTCAMLSSVFGLWFIALKKQLVGGYNMTASFSMAGIAIGLTSFMAWKTARAARSCANVSQEKALFIRHRNWGIRSFAQILAPALYRYWYSMMELFHIYNVPVPLRMRGYCDANDQCPDYSRPWDSVYTWLYWISAGLVAEIIIYFLPSFDNSIGEHGSDATVEEEQAALTSPLLSRSSEGQDPPPSVGNSTTYGSDRRQEVTPTDVADLQKSGVPFVVNLLGSVLAGAAIAITGMTFYVILATSSPDA
;
A
#
# COMPACT_ATOMS: atom_id res chain seq x y z
N MET A 1 -44.18 -13.03 47.51
CA MET A 1 -45.28 -12.67 46.59
C MET A 1 -44.62 -12.31 45.26
N THR A 2 -44.40 -13.32 44.40
CA THR A 2 -45.16 -13.61 43.15
C THR A 2 -44.85 -12.59 42.05
N SER A 3 -44.45 -12.92 40.82
CA SER A 3 -44.40 -14.17 40.07
C SER A 3 -43.56 -14.01 38.79
N ASN A 4 -43.18 -15.15 38.22
CA ASN A 4 -42.38 -15.40 37.02
C ASN A 4 -42.89 -14.75 35.72
N ASP A 5 -42.01 -14.61 34.71
CA ASP A 5 -42.17 -15.39 33.48
C ASP A 5 -40.89 -15.47 32.62
N THR A 6 -40.75 -16.65 32.02
CA THR A 6 -39.61 -17.20 31.29
C THR A 6 -39.97 -17.25 29.80
N THR A 7 -39.03 -16.99 28.88
CA THR A 7 -39.18 -17.50 27.51
C THR A 7 -37.83 -17.78 26.85
N THR A 8 -37.60 -19.05 26.59
CA THR A 8 -36.54 -19.69 25.82
C THR A 8 -36.92 -19.71 24.34
N VAL A 9 -35.96 -19.51 23.43
CA VAL A 9 -36.13 -19.83 22.00
C VAL A 9 -34.91 -20.62 21.51
N SER A 10 -35.24 -21.70 20.79
CA SER A 10 -34.45 -22.87 20.43
C SER A 10 -33.80 -22.78 19.05
N THR A 11 -32.66 -23.46 18.94
CA THR A 11 -31.92 -23.84 17.72
C THR A 11 -32.71 -24.87 16.88
N PRO A 12 -32.47 -24.95 15.55
CA PRO A 12 -32.58 -26.23 14.86
C PRO A 12 -31.30 -26.60 14.10
N GLN A 13 -31.04 -27.91 14.09
CA GLN A 13 -29.94 -28.62 13.47
C GLN A 13 -30.56 -29.76 12.61
N ARG A 14 -30.27 -29.86 11.31
CA ARG A 14 -29.95 -31.11 10.57
C ARG A 14 -29.80 -30.94 9.04
N THR A 15 -28.69 -31.53 8.60
CA THR A 15 -28.18 -32.17 7.37
C THR A 15 -29.19 -32.90 6.42
N PRO A 16 -28.74 -33.69 5.41
CA PRO A 16 -28.32 -33.29 4.05
C PRO A 16 -29.10 -34.05 2.94
N ALA A 17 -28.93 -33.72 1.65
CA ALA A 17 -29.52 -34.50 0.56
C ALA A 17 -28.56 -34.76 -0.61
N HIS A 18 -28.62 -36.01 -1.06
CA HIS A 18 -27.88 -36.70 -2.12
C HIS A 18 -28.61 -36.59 -3.48
N SER A 19 -27.95 -37.12 -4.54
CA SER A 19 -28.49 -37.54 -5.86
C SER A 19 -28.49 -36.44 -6.95
N THR A 20 -28.26 -36.66 -8.25
CA THR A 20 -28.15 -37.88 -9.09
C THR A 20 -27.53 -37.50 -10.46
N LEU A 21 -26.88 -38.47 -11.12
CA LEU A 21 -26.50 -38.51 -12.56
C LEU A 21 -27.74 -38.69 -13.48
N PRO A 22 -27.66 -38.32 -14.76
CA PRO A 22 -27.45 -39.27 -15.87
C PRO A 22 -26.44 -38.73 -16.91
N ASP A 23 -25.60 -39.48 -17.64
CA ASP A 23 -25.72 -40.64 -18.56
C ASP A 23 -26.37 -40.39 -19.93
N ASN A 24 -25.70 -40.93 -20.96
CA ASN A 24 -25.98 -41.09 -22.40
C ASN A 24 -25.49 -40.05 -23.43
N GLY A 25 -24.77 -40.56 -24.44
CA GLY A 25 -24.77 -39.99 -25.78
C GLY A 25 -23.59 -40.37 -26.69
N ASP A 26 -23.59 -41.60 -27.21
CA ASP A 26 -22.75 -42.09 -28.31
C ASP A 26 -22.84 -41.24 -29.60
N VAL A 27 -21.71 -41.02 -30.29
CA VAL A 27 -21.67 -40.76 -31.75
C VAL A 27 -20.50 -41.48 -32.41
N HIS A 28 -20.85 -42.20 -33.47
CA HIS A 28 -20.08 -43.09 -34.33
C HIS A 28 -19.03 -42.42 -35.26
N ASN A 29 -17.99 -43.22 -35.56
CA ASN A 29 -17.32 -43.54 -36.84
C ASN A 29 -17.02 -42.43 -37.87
N ASN A 30 -15.76 -42.34 -38.35
CA ASN A 30 -15.33 -43.02 -39.60
C ASN A 30 -13.84 -42.77 -39.94
N CYS A 31 -13.20 -43.84 -40.42
CA CYS A 31 -11.92 -43.81 -41.14
C CYS A 31 -12.20 -43.58 -42.64
N ASP A 32 -11.31 -42.87 -43.34
CA ASP A 32 -11.03 -43.15 -44.75
C ASP A 32 -9.60 -42.68 -45.14
N PRO A 33 -8.81 -43.50 -45.86
CA PRO A 33 -7.48 -43.14 -46.38
C PRO A 33 -7.49 -42.94 -47.91
N ASN A 34 -6.87 -41.86 -48.42
CA ASN A 34 -6.13 -41.74 -49.70
C ASN A 34 -6.23 -40.33 -50.31
N GLN A 35 -5.07 -39.76 -50.68
CA GLN A 35 -4.75 -38.97 -51.91
C GLN A 35 -3.44 -38.20 -51.63
N SER A 36 -2.28 -38.66 -52.13
CA SER A 36 -1.69 -38.43 -53.46
C SER A 36 -1.05 -37.04 -53.67
N LEU A 37 0.29 -37.04 -53.72
CA LEU A 37 1.19 -36.37 -54.69
C LEU A 37 0.83 -34.96 -55.20
N HIS A 38 1.67 -33.95 -54.90
CA HIS A 38 2.43 -33.21 -55.94
C HIS A 38 3.40 -32.14 -55.41
N SER A 39 4.58 -32.12 -56.08
CA SER A 39 5.47 -31.01 -56.43
C SER A 39 6.19 -30.18 -55.36
N SER A 40 7.53 -30.36 -55.34
CA SER A 40 8.54 -29.43 -54.84
C SER A 40 8.49 -28.06 -55.53
N PRO A 41 8.69 -26.95 -54.81
CA PRO A 41 9.15 -25.70 -55.37
C PRO A 41 10.69 -25.68 -55.43
N THR A 42 11.19 -25.19 -56.55
CA THR A 42 12.60 -24.96 -56.87
C THR A 42 13.24 -23.89 -55.97
N ASP A 43 14.40 -24.24 -55.41
CA ASP A 43 15.32 -23.37 -54.69
C ASP A 43 16.05 -22.41 -55.66
N GLU A 44 15.54 -21.18 -55.88
CA GLU A 44 16.37 -20.15 -56.53
C GLU A 44 16.03 -18.69 -56.17
N ASN A 45 15.36 -18.44 -55.04
CA ASN A 45 15.11 -17.05 -54.58
C ASN A 45 15.46 -16.80 -53.11
N ILE A 46 16.18 -17.71 -52.46
CA ILE A 46 16.57 -17.64 -51.04
C ILE A 46 17.97 -17.04 -50.92
N ALA A 47 18.15 -15.80 -51.39
CA ALA A 47 19.40 -15.06 -51.12
C ALA A 47 19.17 -13.55 -51.05
N HIS A 48 18.14 -13.03 -51.72
CA HIS A 48 17.81 -11.60 -51.66
C HIS A 48 16.82 -11.22 -50.55
N THR A 49 16.02 -12.16 -50.03
CA THR A 49 15.05 -11.90 -48.95
C THR A 49 15.62 -12.05 -47.54
N SER A 50 16.74 -12.76 -47.36
CA SER A 50 17.37 -12.95 -46.04
C SER A 50 18.02 -11.66 -45.52
N ASN A 51 18.60 -10.83 -46.39
CA ASN A 51 19.30 -9.61 -45.98
C ASN A 51 18.34 -8.47 -45.60
N GLU A 52 17.16 -8.38 -46.22
CA GLU A 52 16.11 -7.43 -45.79
C GLU A 52 15.40 -7.88 -44.51
N ALA A 53 15.22 -9.19 -44.32
CA ALA A 53 14.65 -9.75 -43.09
C ALA A 53 15.60 -9.56 -41.88
N GLU A 54 16.91 -9.74 -42.05
CA GLU A 54 17.90 -9.45 -40.99
C GLU A 54 18.00 -7.95 -40.67
N SER A 55 17.93 -7.08 -41.69
CA SER A 55 17.98 -5.63 -41.48
C SER A 55 16.73 -5.10 -40.76
N THR A 56 15.54 -5.60 -41.12
CA THR A 56 14.27 -5.22 -40.47
C THR A 56 14.12 -5.82 -39.08
N THR A 57 14.60 -7.05 -38.84
CA THR A 57 14.60 -7.65 -37.50
C THR A 57 15.64 -7.01 -36.58
N ALA A 58 16.83 -6.63 -37.08
CA ALA A 58 17.81 -5.88 -36.30
C ALA A 58 17.33 -4.45 -35.98
N ALA A 59 16.70 -3.75 -36.94
CA ALA A 59 16.10 -2.44 -36.70
C ALA A 59 14.89 -2.51 -35.75
N ALA A 60 14.05 -3.55 -35.88
CA ALA A 60 12.93 -3.81 -34.97
C ALA A 60 13.44 -4.17 -33.56
N ALA A 61 14.45 -5.03 -33.44
CA ALA A 61 15.09 -5.39 -32.18
C ALA A 61 15.77 -4.19 -31.51
N THR A 62 16.38 -3.30 -32.30
CA THR A 62 16.97 -2.04 -31.79
C THR A 62 15.88 -1.06 -31.35
N SER A 63 14.73 -1.00 -32.06
CA SER A 63 13.56 -0.20 -31.65
C SER A 63 12.87 -0.74 -30.39
N ILE A 64 12.83 -2.07 -30.21
CA ILE A 64 12.31 -2.76 -29.02
C ILE A 64 13.28 -2.60 -27.83
N GLN A 65 14.59 -2.55 -28.08
CA GLN A 65 15.57 -2.25 -27.03
C GLN A 65 15.58 -0.76 -26.64
N GLN A 66 15.38 0.17 -27.58
CA GLN A 66 15.35 1.61 -27.29
C GLN A 66 14.06 2.07 -26.58
N THR A 67 12.95 1.36 -26.73
CA THR A 67 11.69 1.64 -26.00
C THR A 67 11.72 1.21 -24.54
N ASN A 68 12.71 0.40 -24.14
CA ASN A 68 12.93 -0.03 -22.76
C ASN A 68 13.94 0.82 -21.99
N LYS A 69 14.17 2.08 -22.39
CA LYS A 69 14.72 3.07 -21.46
C LYS A 69 13.67 3.30 -20.39
N ARG A 70 13.66 2.42 -19.38
CA ARG A 70 12.77 2.47 -18.21
C ARG A 70 12.78 3.90 -17.72
N VAL A 71 11.76 4.66 -18.11
CA VAL A 71 11.57 6.01 -17.60
C VAL A 71 11.50 5.79 -16.10
N ASN A 72 12.46 6.35 -15.38
CA ASN A 72 12.54 6.24 -13.93
C ASN A 72 11.49 7.18 -13.32
N VAL A 73 10.26 7.10 -13.85
CA VAL A 73 9.02 7.35 -13.14
C VAL A 73 9.26 6.70 -11.78
N TRP A 74 9.05 7.43 -10.69
CA TRP A 74 9.19 6.96 -9.29
C TRP A 74 10.46 7.25 -8.49
N ALA A 75 11.56 7.82 -9.02
CA ALA A 75 12.72 8.07 -8.16
C ALA A 75 12.71 9.46 -7.52
N TRP A 76 12.98 10.51 -8.30
CA TRP A 76 13.42 11.79 -7.72
C TRP A 76 12.35 12.57 -6.94
N PRO A 77 11.14 12.83 -7.48
CA PRO A 77 10.13 13.59 -6.73
C PRO A 77 9.72 12.92 -5.42
N TRP A 78 9.57 11.60 -5.42
CA TRP A 78 9.21 10.82 -4.23
C TRP A 78 10.35 10.74 -3.21
N VAL A 79 11.61 10.66 -3.67
CA VAL A 79 12.77 10.73 -2.78
C VAL A 79 12.85 12.11 -2.12
N VAL A 80 12.69 13.19 -2.89
CA VAL A 80 12.64 14.55 -2.35
C VAL A 80 11.50 14.71 -1.35
N PHE A 81 10.29 14.27 -1.72
CA PHE A 81 9.13 14.26 -0.81
C PHE A 81 9.44 13.52 0.50
N LEU A 82 9.99 12.30 0.44
CA LEU A 82 10.31 11.52 1.62
C LEU A 82 11.38 12.19 2.49
N ILE A 83 12.40 12.83 1.90
CA ILE A 83 13.43 13.56 2.63
C ILE A 83 12.80 14.73 3.40
N PHE A 84 12.06 15.59 2.73
CA PHE A 84 11.45 16.76 3.36
C PHE A 84 10.36 16.37 4.37
N LEU A 85 9.57 15.33 4.06
CA LEU A 85 8.62 14.75 5.00
C LEU A 85 9.35 14.26 6.27
N TYR A 86 10.49 13.59 6.14
CA TYR A 86 11.25 13.09 7.29
C TYR A 86 11.85 14.24 8.12
N ILE A 87 12.39 15.27 7.46
CA ILE A 87 12.85 16.50 8.13
C ILE A 87 11.70 17.11 8.91
N PHE A 88 10.54 17.33 8.27
CA PHE A 88 9.34 17.83 8.93
C PHE A 88 8.95 16.98 10.14
N ILE A 89 8.90 15.65 10.01
CA ILE A 89 8.55 14.74 11.11
C ILE A 89 9.54 14.87 12.26
N LEU A 90 10.85 14.91 11.99
CA LEU A 90 11.87 15.06 13.04
C LEU A 90 11.71 16.38 13.81
N PHE A 91 11.48 17.48 13.10
CA PHE A 91 11.23 18.78 13.74
C PHE A 91 9.95 18.77 14.57
N TRP A 92 8.87 18.21 14.03
CA TRP A 92 7.60 18.10 14.72
C TRP A 92 7.70 17.22 15.97
N VAL A 93 8.34 16.05 15.88
CA VAL A 93 8.57 15.16 17.03
C VAL A 93 9.43 15.86 18.09
N ASN A 94 10.49 16.55 17.70
CA ASN A 94 11.33 17.26 18.66
C ASN A 94 10.54 18.38 19.38
N TYR A 95 9.94 19.30 18.64
CA TYR A 95 9.33 20.50 19.24
C TYR A 95 7.96 20.21 19.88
N ALA A 96 7.07 19.53 19.16
CA ALA A 96 5.70 19.31 19.62
C ALA A 96 5.57 18.19 20.66
N ILE A 97 6.54 17.26 20.70
CA ILE A 97 6.46 16.06 21.55
C ILE A 97 7.58 16.00 22.59
N LEU A 98 8.85 15.91 22.18
CA LEU A 98 9.97 15.74 23.11
C LEU A 98 10.11 16.95 24.03
N GLN A 99 10.27 18.15 23.45
CA GLN A 99 10.41 19.38 24.22
C GLN A 99 9.20 19.60 25.13
N ARG A 100 7.98 19.45 24.60
CA ARG A 100 6.75 19.73 25.36
C ARG A 100 6.47 18.73 26.50
N TYR A 101 6.47 17.42 26.22
CA TYR A 101 5.96 16.43 27.17
C TYR A 101 7.04 15.70 27.98
N TRP A 102 8.26 15.64 27.45
CA TRP A 102 9.37 14.89 28.05
C TRP A 102 10.42 15.79 28.72
N ILE A 103 10.70 16.98 28.17
CA ILE A 103 11.75 17.87 28.69
C ILE A 103 11.16 19.00 29.54
N LEU A 104 10.30 19.85 28.93
CA LEU A 104 9.77 21.06 29.58
C LEU A 104 8.52 20.81 30.41
N HIS A 105 7.89 19.64 30.27
CA HIS A 105 6.65 19.28 30.96
C HIS A 105 5.54 20.35 30.88
N LYS A 106 5.40 20.97 29.70
CA LYS A 106 4.44 22.03 29.38
C LYS A 106 3.07 21.44 29.02
N TRP A 107 2.40 20.86 30.02
CA TRP A 107 1.17 20.08 29.82
C TRP A 107 -0.01 20.91 29.30
N ASN A 108 -0.18 22.13 29.82
CA ASN A 108 -1.35 22.95 29.53
C ASN A 108 -1.21 23.85 28.29
N ASP A 109 0.01 24.03 27.76
CA ASP A 109 0.28 24.94 26.64
C ASP A 109 -0.46 24.54 25.35
N ALA A 110 -0.77 23.25 25.20
CA ALA A 110 -1.48 22.73 24.02
C ALA A 110 -2.91 22.28 24.32
N LEU A 111 -3.16 21.86 25.56
CA LEU A 111 -4.40 21.25 26.00
C LEU A 111 -4.71 21.76 27.41
N PRO A 112 -5.53 22.82 27.55
CA PRO A 112 -5.91 23.33 28.86
C PRO A 112 -6.52 22.24 29.74
N GLY A 113 -6.11 22.17 31.02
CA GLY A 113 -6.63 21.19 31.98
C GLY A 113 -6.12 19.76 31.78
N LEU A 114 -5.03 19.58 31.02
CA LEU A 114 -4.36 18.29 30.87
C LEU A 114 -3.69 17.83 32.17
N ASP A 115 -3.21 18.77 32.98
CA ASP A 115 -2.51 18.49 34.24
C ASP A 115 -3.42 18.15 35.43
N LYS A 116 -4.75 18.21 35.26
CA LYS A 116 -5.75 17.95 36.30
C LYS A 116 -5.62 16.55 36.93
N THR A 117 -5.20 15.54 36.16
CA THR A 117 -4.98 14.19 36.70
C THR A 117 -3.73 13.54 36.08
N GLU A 118 -3.03 12.72 36.85
CA GLU A 118 -1.86 11.96 36.36
C GLU A 118 -2.24 10.99 35.24
N LEU A 119 -3.45 10.42 35.29
CA LEU A 119 -3.94 9.54 34.23
C LEU A 119 -4.11 10.26 32.88
N ARG A 120 -4.55 11.53 32.89
CA ARG A 120 -4.63 12.34 31.66
C ARG A 120 -3.24 12.66 31.10
N LYS A 121 -2.27 13.01 31.96
CA LYS A 121 -0.88 13.20 31.56
C LYS A 121 -0.29 11.93 30.93
N PHE A 122 -0.49 10.78 31.60
CA PHE A 122 0.00 9.48 31.13
C PHE A 122 -0.59 9.08 29.78
N THR A 123 -1.92 9.15 29.64
CA THR A 123 -2.61 8.80 28.38
C THR A 123 -2.17 9.71 27.23
N MET A 124 -2.10 11.02 27.46
CA MET A 124 -1.64 11.96 26.43
C MET A 124 -0.16 11.76 26.06
N ARG A 125 0.74 11.60 27.04
CA ARG A 125 2.16 11.33 26.79
C ARG A 125 2.32 10.04 25.98
N SER A 126 1.59 8.99 26.33
CA SER A 126 1.64 7.70 25.64
C SER A 126 1.08 7.80 24.22
N HIS A 127 -0.05 8.50 24.03
CA HIS A 127 -0.63 8.79 22.71
C HIS A 127 0.37 9.49 21.79
N MET A 128 0.98 10.58 22.28
CA MET A 128 1.93 11.39 21.52
C MET A 128 3.21 10.62 21.20
N THR A 129 3.76 9.89 22.18
CA THR A 129 4.99 9.10 21.99
C THR A 129 4.77 7.96 21.00
N ALA A 130 3.67 7.22 21.11
CA ALA A 130 3.35 6.15 20.18
C ALA A 130 3.08 6.70 18.77
N GLY A 131 2.39 7.83 18.65
CA GLY A 131 2.19 8.54 17.38
C GLY A 131 3.50 8.99 16.73
N ALA A 132 4.44 9.54 17.52
CA ALA A 132 5.76 9.95 17.05
C ALA A 132 6.54 8.78 16.45
N VAL A 133 6.60 7.65 17.16
CA VAL A 133 7.29 6.45 16.69
C VAL A 133 6.64 5.92 15.40
N ALA A 134 5.31 5.88 15.34
CA ALA A 134 4.62 5.47 14.12
C ALA A 134 4.91 6.42 12.94
N MET A 135 4.90 7.75 13.17
CA MET A 135 5.24 8.73 12.14
C MET A 135 6.67 8.56 11.62
N LEU A 136 7.65 8.32 12.49
CA LEU A 136 9.05 8.09 12.09
C LEU A 136 9.22 6.78 11.29
N LEU A 137 8.52 5.72 11.68
CA LEU A 137 8.63 4.42 11.00
C LEU A 137 7.85 4.32 9.70
N GLY A 138 6.83 5.16 9.52
CA GLY A 138 5.92 5.14 8.36
C GLY A 138 6.64 5.32 7.01
N PRO A 139 7.39 6.41 6.78
CA PRO A 139 8.11 6.65 5.52
C PRO A 139 9.02 5.50 5.11
N ILE A 140 9.68 4.86 6.08
CA ILE A 140 10.58 3.73 5.85
C ILE A 140 9.84 2.54 5.20
N GLN A 141 8.55 2.34 5.51
CA GLN A 141 7.75 1.24 4.95
C GLN A 141 7.52 1.37 3.43
N PHE A 142 7.57 2.58 2.90
CA PHE A 142 7.29 2.85 1.48
C PHE A 142 8.53 2.73 0.58
N ILE A 143 9.74 2.71 1.16
CA ILE A 143 10.99 2.64 0.41
C ILE A 143 11.14 1.25 -0.25
N PRO A 144 11.19 1.13 -1.60
CA PRO A 144 11.23 -0.16 -2.28
C PRO A 144 12.45 -1.02 -1.92
N ALA A 145 13.59 -0.40 -1.61
CA ALA A 145 14.83 -1.09 -1.27
C ALA A 145 14.67 -2.02 -0.04
N PHE A 146 13.89 -1.61 0.97
CA PHE A 146 13.66 -2.39 2.19
C PHE A 146 12.75 -3.60 1.96
N ARG A 147 11.99 -3.63 0.86
CA ARG A 147 11.12 -4.76 0.50
C ARG A 147 11.79 -5.74 -0.45
N ARG A 148 12.58 -5.23 -1.40
CA ARG A 148 13.20 -6.03 -2.47
C ARG A 148 14.50 -6.73 -2.02
N ARG A 149 15.31 -6.09 -1.17
CA ARG A 149 16.58 -6.68 -0.72
C ARG A 149 16.32 -7.71 0.40
N PRO A 150 16.76 -8.98 0.24
CA PRO A 150 16.56 -10.03 1.24
C PRO A 150 17.09 -9.63 2.63
N SER A 151 18.27 -9.01 2.69
CA SER A 151 18.90 -8.53 3.93
C SER A 151 18.10 -7.45 4.66
N LEU A 152 17.40 -6.59 3.93
CA LEU A 152 16.61 -5.48 4.51
C LEU A 152 15.15 -5.87 4.81
N ARG A 153 14.68 -7.01 4.31
CA ARG A 153 13.31 -7.50 4.52
C ARG A 153 12.99 -7.72 6.00
N CYS A 154 14.00 -8.12 6.79
CA CYS A 154 13.86 -8.25 8.24
C CYS A 154 13.53 -6.90 8.89
N ILE A 155 14.21 -5.82 8.45
CA ILE A 155 13.98 -4.46 8.95
C ILE A 155 12.55 -4.02 8.63
N HIS A 156 12.08 -4.20 7.39
CA HIS A 156 10.69 -3.89 7.03
C HIS A 156 9.67 -4.63 7.92
N ARG A 157 9.91 -5.92 8.21
CA ARG A 157 9.00 -6.71 9.05
C ARG A 157 8.97 -6.23 10.50
N TRP A 158 10.11 -6.00 11.12
CA TRP A 158 10.16 -5.56 12.53
C TRP A 158 9.70 -4.11 12.69
N SER A 159 10.16 -3.21 11.82
CA SER A 159 9.70 -1.82 11.81
C SER A 159 8.21 -1.72 11.51
N GLY A 160 7.67 -2.53 10.59
CA GLY A 160 6.24 -2.59 10.30
C GLY A 160 5.39 -3.11 11.48
N ARG A 161 5.91 -4.08 12.25
CA ARG A 161 5.25 -4.53 13.50
C ARG A 161 5.23 -3.42 14.53
N LEU A 162 6.39 -2.79 14.78
CA LEU A 162 6.51 -1.70 15.73
C LEU A 162 5.61 -0.53 15.33
N TYR A 163 5.60 -0.16 14.04
CA TYR A 163 4.68 0.83 13.46
C TYR A 163 3.22 0.51 13.77
N CYS A 164 2.74 -0.70 13.43
CA CYS A 164 1.33 -1.07 13.64
C CYS A 164 0.96 -1.06 15.12
N THR A 165 1.83 -1.60 15.98
CA THR A 165 1.62 -1.60 17.43
C THR A 165 1.55 -0.17 17.97
N CYS A 166 2.50 0.69 17.62
CA CYS A 166 2.51 2.09 18.05
C CYS A 166 1.31 2.87 17.52
N ALA A 167 0.89 2.65 16.28
CA ALA A 167 -0.31 3.28 15.72
C ALA A 167 -1.59 2.88 16.47
N MET A 168 -1.74 1.58 16.77
CA MET A 168 -2.86 1.07 17.56
C MET A 168 -2.83 1.59 19.00
N LEU A 169 -1.66 1.60 19.66
CA LEU A 169 -1.51 2.17 21.01
C LEU A 169 -1.82 3.67 21.01
N SER A 170 -1.37 4.41 20.00
CA SER A 170 -1.70 5.83 19.85
C SER A 170 -3.22 6.03 19.76
N SER A 171 -3.92 5.22 18.95
CA SER A 171 -5.37 5.23 18.88
C SER A 171 -6.02 4.97 20.25
N VAL A 172 -5.62 3.90 20.95
CA VAL A 172 -6.17 3.53 22.26
C VAL A 172 -5.96 4.63 23.30
N PHE A 173 -4.74 5.11 23.47
CA PHE A 173 -4.44 6.14 24.47
C PHE A 173 -5.07 7.49 24.13
N GLY A 174 -5.21 7.83 22.85
CA GLY A 174 -5.90 9.04 22.40
C GLY A 174 -7.40 8.99 22.73
N LEU A 175 -8.06 7.89 22.42
CA LEU A 175 -9.48 7.67 22.74
C LEU A 175 -9.71 7.63 24.26
N TRP A 176 -8.81 7.00 25.01
CA TRP A 176 -8.87 6.99 26.46
C TRP A 176 -8.72 8.40 27.04
N PHE A 177 -7.77 9.20 26.52
CA PHE A 177 -7.66 10.61 26.91
C PHE A 177 -8.95 11.37 26.64
N ILE A 178 -9.57 11.20 25.47
CA ILE A 178 -10.84 11.84 25.13
C ILE A 178 -11.93 11.45 26.13
N ALA A 179 -12.05 10.16 26.46
CA ALA A 179 -13.02 9.67 27.44
C ALA A 179 -12.81 10.30 28.84
N LEU A 180 -11.55 10.49 29.27
CA LEU A 180 -11.22 11.13 30.55
C LEU A 180 -11.45 12.64 30.53
N LYS A 181 -11.21 13.29 29.38
CA LYS A 181 -11.40 14.72 29.18
C LYS A 181 -12.88 15.08 29.03
N LYS A 182 -13.71 14.16 28.52
CA LYS A 182 -15.14 14.29 28.17
C LYS A 182 -15.42 15.27 27.04
N GLN A 183 -14.77 16.43 27.03
CA GLN A 183 -14.96 17.48 26.03
C GLN A 183 -13.63 18.13 25.66
N LEU A 184 -13.30 18.10 24.37
CA LEU A 184 -12.12 18.76 23.81
C LEU A 184 -12.33 20.27 23.66
N VAL A 185 -11.27 21.00 23.31
CA VAL A 185 -11.25 22.47 23.22
C VAL A 185 -12.28 23.03 22.21
N GLY A 186 -12.60 22.29 21.15
CA GLY A 186 -13.67 22.65 20.20
C GLY A 186 -15.04 22.04 20.54
N GLY A 187 -15.28 21.78 21.82
CA GLY A 187 -16.53 21.25 22.35
C GLY A 187 -16.85 19.82 21.89
N TYR A 188 -18.14 19.50 21.81
CA TYR A 188 -18.61 18.15 21.46
C TYR A 188 -18.32 17.81 20.00
N ASN A 189 -18.33 18.80 19.13
CA ASN A 189 -18.02 18.59 17.72
C ASN A 189 -16.58 18.09 17.51
N MET A 190 -15.60 18.80 18.07
CA MET A 190 -14.20 18.37 18.02
C MET A 190 -14.02 16.99 18.68
N THR A 191 -14.71 16.76 19.81
CA THR A 191 -14.68 15.48 20.54
C THR A 191 -15.15 14.32 19.66
N ALA A 192 -16.27 14.48 18.95
CA ALA A 192 -16.81 13.47 18.04
C ALA A 192 -15.85 13.22 16.86
N SER A 193 -15.40 14.28 16.18
CA SER A 193 -14.52 14.12 15.02
C SER A 193 -13.18 13.47 15.39
N PHE A 194 -12.51 13.92 16.46
CA PHE A 194 -11.23 13.35 16.89
C PHE A 194 -11.39 11.91 17.40
N SER A 195 -12.54 11.55 17.97
CA SER A 195 -12.83 10.16 18.32
C SER A 195 -12.94 9.28 17.08
N MET A 196 -13.67 9.75 16.05
CA MET A 196 -13.79 9.01 14.79
C MET A 196 -12.44 8.89 14.05
N ALA A 197 -11.65 9.96 14.03
CA ALA A 197 -10.29 9.92 13.49
C ALA A 197 -9.40 8.92 14.27
N GLY A 198 -9.49 8.92 15.59
CA GLY A 198 -8.79 7.96 16.45
C GLY A 198 -9.15 6.50 16.14
N ILE A 199 -10.44 6.21 15.94
CA ILE A 199 -10.93 4.90 15.51
C ILE A 199 -10.38 4.55 14.12
N ALA A 200 -10.41 5.48 13.16
CA ALA A 200 -9.89 5.27 11.82
C ALA A 200 -8.39 4.91 11.82
N ILE A 201 -7.57 5.57 12.64
CA ILE A 201 -6.15 5.23 12.84
C ILE A 201 -6.01 3.78 13.34
N GLY A 202 -6.77 3.40 14.36
CA GLY A 202 -6.73 2.05 14.93
C GLY A 202 -7.15 0.97 13.92
N LEU A 203 -8.28 1.18 13.24
CA LEU A 203 -8.84 0.25 12.26
C LEU A 203 -7.92 0.06 11.05
N THR A 204 -7.45 1.14 10.44
CA THR A 204 -6.57 1.07 9.26
C THR A 204 -5.25 0.35 9.60
N SER A 205 -4.68 0.63 10.76
CA SER A 205 -3.44 -0.01 11.23
C SER A 205 -3.64 -1.49 11.56
N PHE A 206 -4.75 -1.83 12.21
CA PHE A 206 -5.11 -3.23 12.47
C PHE A 206 -5.31 -4.01 11.16
N MET A 207 -5.99 -3.42 10.18
CA MET A 207 -6.22 -4.05 8.88
C MET A 207 -4.90 -4.25 8.09
N ALA A 208 -3.98 -3.28 8.17
CA ALA A 208 -2.63 -3.43 7.59
C ALA A 208 -1.88 -4.62 8.22
N TRP A 209 -1.92 -4.76 9.54
CA TRP A 209 -1.31 -5.89 10.24
C TRP A 209 -2.00 -7.22 9.91
N LYS A 210 -3.33 -7.27 9.94
CA LYS A 210 -4.14 -8.47 9.68
C LYS A 210 -3.86 -9.02 8.28
N THR A 211 -3.84 -8.16 7.27
CA THR A 211 -3.56 -8.55 5.88
C THR A 211 -2.11 -9.01 5.68
N ALA A 212 -1.13 -8.40 6.35
CA ALA A 212 0.25 -8.88 6.35
C ALA A 212 0.41 -10.27 6.99
N ARG A 213 -0.33 -10.54 8.08
CA ARG A 213 -0.33 -11.86 8.71
C ARG A 213 -0.98 -12.91 7.83
N ALA A 214 -2.14 -12.59 7.25
CA ALA A 214 -2.85 -13.48 6.34
C ALA A 214 -2.02 -13.85 5.11
N ALA A 215 -1.32 -12.87 4.50
CA ALA A 215 -0.45 -13.11 3.36
C ALA A 215 0.62 -14.18 3.67
N ARG A 216 1.24 -14.13 4.85
CA ARG A 216 2.29 -15.09 5.25
C ARG A 216 1.81 -16.51 5.54
N SER A 217 0.53 -16.70 5.77
CA SER A 217 -0.06 -18.01 6.08
C SER A 217 -0.81 -18.59 4.89
N CYS A 218 -0.77 -17.92 3.73
CA CYS A 218 -1.47 -18.36 2.53
C CYS A 218 -0.64 -19.39 1.76
N ALA A 219 -1.27 -20.49 1.33
CA ALA A 219 -0.63 -21.52 0.53
C ALA A 219 -0.74 -21.25 -0.99
N ASN A 220 -1.72 -20.44 -1.42
CA ASN A 220 -1.97 -20.15 -2.83
C ASN A 220 -1.29 -18.83 -3.25
N VAL A 221 -0.43 -18.91 -4.27
CA VAL A 221 0.38 -17.78 -4.78
C VAL A 221 -0.51 -16.61 -5.25
N SER A 222 -1.62 -16.88 -5.94
CA SER A 222 -2.53 -15.83 -6.43
C SER A 222 -3.21 -15.09 -5.27
N GLN A 223 -3.62 -15.82 -4.23
CA GLN A 223 -4.26 -15.26 -3.04
C GLN A 223 -3.24 -14.50 -2.17
N GLU A 224 -2.02 -15.01 -2.02
CA GLU A 224 -0.92 -14.33 -1.33
C GLU A 224 -0.66 -12.95 -1.93
N LYS A 225 -0.57 -12.88 -3.27
CA LYS A 225 -0.37 -11.63 -4.01
C LYS A 225 -1.49 -10.62 -3.75
N ALA A 226 -2.75 -11.05 -3.81
CA ALA A 226 -3.89 -10.21 -3.49
C ALA A 226 -3.85 -9.68 -2.04
N LEU A 227 -3.42 -10.50 -1.08
CA LEU A 227 -3.25 -10.10 0.32
C LEU A 227 -2.11 -9.09 0.51
N PHE A 228 -1.02 -9.19 -0.24
CA PHE A 228 0.04 -8.17 -0.23
C PHE A 228 -0.43 -6.82 -0.79
N ILE A 229 -1.23 -6.82 -1.85
CA ILE A 229 -1.82 -5.59 -2.39
C ILE A 229 -2.75 -4.97 -1.34
N ARG A 230 -3.58 -5.78 -0.68
CA ARG A 230 -4.43 -5.30 0.43
C ARG A 230 -3.60 -4.74 1.58
N HIS A 231 -2.51 -5.41 1.97
CA HIS A 231 -1.59 -4.92 2.99
C HIS A 231 -0.98 -3.56 2.61
N ARG A 232 -0.48 -3.41 1.38
CA ARG A 232 0.03 -2.14 0.85
C ARG A 232 -1.02 -1.05 0.97
N ASN A 233 -2.23 -1.31 0.49
CA ASN A 233 -3.29 -0.31 0.44
C ASN A 233 -3.74 0.09 1.87
N TRP A 234 -3.87 -0.85 2.80
CA TRP A 234 -4.13 -0.52 4.21
C TRP A 234 -2.98 0.21 4.89
N GLY A 235 -1.73 -0.08 4.52
CA GLY A 235 -0.56 0.65 4.99
C GLY A 235 -0.58 2.12 4.57
N ILE A 236 -0.96 2.42 3.33
CA ILE A 236 -1.12 3.80 2.82
C ILE A 236 -2.21 4.53 3.60
N ARG A 237 -3.39 3.90 3.78
CA ARG A 237 -4.49 4.47 4.58
C ARG A 237 -4.06 4.77 6.01
N SER A 238 -3.40 3.81 6.66
CA SER A 238 -2.91 3.95 8.02
C SER A 238 -1.95 5.13 8.15
N PHE A 239 -0.97 5.24 7.25
CA PHE A 239 0.01 6.32 7.31
C PHE A 239 -0.64 7.69 7.06
N ALA A 240 -1.55 7.79 6.10
CA ALA A 240 -2.30 9.02 5.84
C ALA A 240 -3.10 9.47 7.08
N GLN A 241 -3.78 8.54 7.75
CA GLN A 241 -4.54 8.84 8.98
C GLN A 241 -3.64 9.27 10.14
N ILE A 242 -2.45 8.68 10.29
CA ILE A 242 -1.49 9.07 11.33
C ILE A 242 -0.88 10.45 11.07
N LEU A 243 -0.64 10.79 9.81
CA LEU A 243 -0.06 12.08 9.42
C LEU A 243 -1.08 13.24 9.54
N ALA A 244 -2.36 12.96 9.34
CA ALA A 244 -3.42 13.98 9.27
C ALA A 244 -3.52 14.90 10.51
N PRO A 245 -3.47 14.41 11.77
CA PRO A 245 -3.48 15.28 12.95
C PRO A 245 -2.28 16.22 13.06
N ALA A 246 -1.11 15.84 12.52
CA ALA A 246 0.06 16.71 12.50
C ALA A 246 -0.16 17.85 11.49
N LEU A 247 -0.66 17.53 10.30
CA LEU A 247 -1.01 18.51 9.26
C LEU A 247 -2.14 19.46 9.71
N TYR A 248 -3.15 18.95 10.42
CA TYR A 248 -4.22 19.74 11.02
C TYR A 248 -3.67 20.86 11.92
N ARG A 249 -2.72 20.53 12.80
CA ARG A 249 -2.10 21.53 13.69
C ARG A 249 -1.26 22.52 12.91
N TYR A 250 -0.52 22.02 11.92
CA TYR A 250 0.35 22.84 11.11
C TYR A 250 -0.43 23.86 10.28
N TRP A 251 -1.59 23.48 9.74
CA TRP A 251 -2.49 24.40 9.06
C TRP A 251 -2.86 25.62 9.92
N TYR A 252 -3.25 25.42 11.18
CA TYR A 252 -3.54 26.54 12.08
C TYR A 252 -2.31 27.42 12.33
N SER A 253 -1.14 26.81 12.57
CA SER A 253 0.10 27.56 12.72
C SER A 253 0.44 28.38 11.46
N MET A 254 0.17 27.85 10.28
CA MET A 254 0.36 28.57 9.01
C MET A 254 -0.62 29.74 8.87
N MET A 255 -1.90 29.51 9.12
CA MET A 255 -2.89 30.56 8.96
C MET A 255 -2.68 31.73 9.96
N GLU A 256 -2.17 31.43 11.16
CA GLU A 256 -1.73 32.44 12.13
C GLU A 256 -0.54 33.23 11.59
N LEU A 257 0.47 32.54 11.07
CA LEU A 257 1.71 33.13 10.55
C LEU A 257 1.46 34.13 9.42
N PHE A 258 0.54 33.80 8.50
CA PHE A 258 0.20 34.68 7.38
C PHE A 258 -0.86 35.73 7.73
N HIS A 259 -1.31 35.77 8.99
CA HIS A 259 -2.39 36.65 9.44
C HIS A 259 -3.69 36.50 8.61
N ILE A 260 -3.86 35.38 7.90
CA ILE A 260 -5.06 35.07 7.10
C ILE A 260 -6.20 34.64 8.02
N TYR A 261 -5.86 33.94 9.10
CA TYR A 261 -6.81 33.46 10.07
C TYR A 261 -6.27 33.71 11.47
N ASN A 262 -6.92 34.61 12.20
CA ASN A 262 -6.63 34.78 13.62
C ASN A 262 -7.06 33.50 14.33
N VAL A 263 -6.10 32.65 14.68
CA VAL A 263 -6.34 31.47 15.49
C VAL A 263 -7.10 31.93 16.72
N PRO A 264 -8.27 31.35 17.02
CA PRO A 264 -9.05 31.82 18.14
C PRO A 264 -8.15 31.77 19.39
N VAL A 265 -8.27 32.82 20.21
CA VAL A 265 -7.56 33.04 21.48
C VAL A 265 -7.61 31.87 22.51
N PRO A 266 -8.52 30.86 22.44
CA PRO A 266 -8.54 29.73 23.38
C PRO A 266 -7.26 28.91 23.48
N LEU A 267 -6.38 28.99 22.47
CA LEU A 267 -5.12 28.26 22.47
C LEU A 267 -3.98 28.97 23.25
N ARG A 268 -4.17 30.23 23.67
CA ARG A 268 -3.21 30.96 24.53
C ARG A 268 -3.65 31.12 25.99
N MET A 269 -4.92 30.90 26.32
CA MET A 269 -5.49 31.28 27.62
C MET A 269 -5.64 30.09 28.59
N ARG A 270 -4.99 30.19 29.75
CA ARG A 270 -5.45 29.51 30.98
C ARG A 270 -6.91 29.90 31.22
N GLY A 271 -7.80 28.92 31.43
CA GLY A 271 -9.20 29.18 31.80
C GLY A 271 -10.21 29.27 30.65
N TYR A 272 -9.88 28.81 29.44
CA TYR A 272 -10.88 28.74 28.36
C TYR A 272 -12.02 27.75 28.62
N CYS A 273 -11.71 26.65 29.32
CA CYS A 273 -12.73 25.71 29.79
C CYS A 273 -13.17 26.13 31.19
N ASP A 274 -14.44 25.89 31.51
CA ASP A 274 -15.02 26.26 32.80
C ASP A 274 -14.42 25.47 33.99
N ALA A 275 -14.89 25.75 35.20
CA ALA A 275 -14.46 25.06 36.41
C ALA A 275 -14.71 23.53 36.34
N ASN A 276 -15.68 23.09 35.53
CA ASN A 276 -16.03 21.69 35.31
C ASN A 276 -15.24 21.04 34.16
N ASP A 277 -14.25 21.73 33.59
CA ASP A 277 -13.49 21.29 32.41
C ASP A 277 -14.31 21.18 31.12
N GLN A 278 -15.47 21.83 31.06
CA GLN A 278 -16.28 21.95 29.85
C GLN A 278 -15.73 23.08 28.99
N CYS A 279 -15.44 22.80 27.72
CA CYS A 279 -14.92 23.80 26.78
C CYS A 279 -16.03 24.12 25.77
N PRO A 280 -16.29 25.40 25.44
CA PRO A 280 -17.37 25.75 24.51
C PRO A 280 -17.10 25.20 23.10
N ASP A 281 -18.17 24.98 22.33
CA ASP A 281 -18.07 24.59 20.93
C ASP A 281 -17.39 25.68 20.09
N TYR A 282 -16.98 25.31 18.87
CA TYR A 282 -16.39 26.25 17.93
C TYR A 282 -17.29 27.48 17.71
N SER A 283 -16.75 28.66 17.97
CA SER A 283 -17.43 29.92 17.69
C SER A 283 -17.53 30.22 16.19
N ARG A 284 -16.66 29.62 15.38
CA ARG A 284 -16.60 29.82 13.93
C ARG A 284 -17.01 28.56 13.18
N PRO A 285 -17.94 28.66 12.20
CA PRO A 285 -18.37 27.51 11.41
C PRO A 285 -17.23 26.81 10.66
N TRP A 286 -16.21 27.55 10.23
CA TRP A 286 -15.09 26.96 9.49
C TRP A 286 -14.28 25.97 10.35
N ASP A 287 -14.00 26.30 11.62
CA ASP A 287 -13.25 25.39 12.52
C ASP A 287 -14.04 24.09 12.76
N SER A 288 -15.37 24.23 12.86
CA SER A 288 -16.32 23.14 13.00
C SER A 288 -16.33 22.19 11.79
N VAL A 289 -16.21 22.72 10.56
CA VAL A 289 -16.11 21.91 9.34
C VAL A 289 -14.70 21.33 9.18
N TYR A 290 -13.68 22.16 9.40
CA TYR A 290 -12.28 21.78 9.21
C TYR A 290 -11.84 20.65 10.15
N THR A 291 -12.40 20.59 11.38
CA THR A 291 -12.15 19.46 12.28
C THR A 291 -12.60 18.12 11.71
N TRP A 292 -13.52 18.05 10.74
CA TRP A 292 -13.87 16.82 10.04
C TRP A 292 -13.05 16.61 8.79
N LEU A 293 -12.85 17.69 8.02
CA LEU A 293 -12.17 17.61 6.74
C LEU A 293 -10.73 17.12 6.87
N TYR A 294 -10.01 17.40 7.96
CA TYR A 294 -8.57 17.09 8.03
C TYR A 294 -8.26 15.60 7.86
N TRP A 295 -9.05 14.70 8.46
CA TRP A 295 -8.81 13.26 8.39
C TRP A 295 -9.57 12.59 7.26
N ILE A 296 -10.74 13.12 6.89
CA ILE A 296 -11.51 12.66 5.72
C ILE A 296 -10.73 12.95 4.44
N SER A 297 -10.21 14.16 4.27
CA SER A 297 -9.42 14.53 3.09
C SER A 297 -8.12 13.72 2.99
N ALA A 298 -7.44 13.45 4.12
CA ALA A 298 -6.29 12.54 4.14
C ALA A 298 -6.66 11.12 3.70
N GLY A 299 -7.82 10.61 4.11
CA GLY A 299 -8.37 9.33 3.64
C GLY A 299 -8.65 9.36 2.14
N LEU A 300 -9.28 10.41 1.63
CA LEU A 300 -9.58 10.58 0.21
C LEU A 300 -8.29 10.63 -0.63
N VAL A 301 -7.28 11.36 -0.19
CA VAL A 301 -5.96 11.40 -0.85
C VAL A 301 -5.32 10.02 -0.87
N ALA A 302 -5.43 9.25 0.22
CA ALA A 302 -4.96 7.86 0.25
C ALA A 302 -5.69 6.98 -0.78
N GLU A 303 -7.01 7.10 -0.92
CA GLU A 303 -7.79 6.38 -1.95
C GLU A 303 -7.37 6.76 -3.36
N ILE A 304 -7.17 8.06 -3.63
CA ILE A 304 -6.69 8.56 -4.91
C ILE A 304 -5.32 7.94 -5.24
N ILE A 305 -4.39 7.94 -4.30
CA ILE A 305 -3.07 7.31 -4.47
C ILE A 305 -3.22 5.82 -4.78
N ILE A 306 -4.09 5.12 -4.04
CA ILE A 306 -4.31 3.67 -4.21
C ILE A 306 -4.92 3.37 -5.58
N TYR A 307 -5.85 4.18 -6.04
CA TYR A 307 -6.51 4.04 -7.34
C TYR A 307 -5.52 4.14 -8.50
N PHE A 308 -4.56 5.07 -8.42
CA PHE A 308 -3.53 5.25 -9.45
C PHE A 308 -2.29 4.35 -9.27
N LEU A 309 -2.23 3.50 -8.24
CA LEU A 309 -1.11 2.57 -8.09
C LEU A 309 -1.30 1.36 -9.01
N PRO A 310 -0.27 0.94 -9.77
CA PRO A 310 -0.37 -0.24 -10.62
C PRO A 310 -0.75 -1.48 -9.81
N SER A 311 -1.69 -2.26 -10.35
CA SER A 311 -1.97 -3.62 -9.88
C SER A 311 -0.72 -4.47 -10.15
N PHE A 312 -0.44 -5.42 -9.28
CA PHE A 312 0.79 -6.22 -9.34
C PHE A 312 0.76 -7.29 -10.45
N ASP A 313 -0.23 -7.25 -11.35
CA ASP A 313 -0.41 -8.20 -12.44
C ASP A 313 0.33 -7.78 -13.71
N ASN A 314 0.82 -8.78 -14.44
CA ASN A 314 1.33 -8.74 -15.83
C ASN A 314 2.85 -8.76 -16.09
N SER A 315 3.68 -9.48 -15.32
CA SER A 315 5.07 -9.69 -15.81
C SER A 315 5.76 -11.00 -15.44
N ILE A 316 5.08 -12.03 -14.94
CA ILE A 316 5.71 -13.33 -14.60
C ILE A 316 5.01 -14.51 -15.30
N GLY A 317 3.96 -14.28 -16.08
CA GLY A 317 3.16 -15.34 -16.70
C GLY A 317 3.60 -15.83 -18.07
N GLU A 318 4.27 -15.02 -18.89
CA GLU A 318 4.39 -15.33 -20.34
C GLU A 318 5.80 -15.59 -20.85
N HIS A 319 6.86 -15.43 -20.05
CA HIS A 319 8.24 -15.71 -20.49
C HIS A 319 8.84 -17.01 -19.93
N GLY A 320 8.02 -17.86 -19.31
CA GLY A 320 8.49 -19.09 -18.66
C GLY A 320 8.31 -20.39 -19.45
N SER A 321 7.58 -20.40 -20.57
CA SER A 321 7.23 -21.64 -21.27
C SER A 321 8.01 -21.92 -22.56
N ASP A 322 8.62 -20.92 -23.18
CA ASP A 322 9.28 -21.11 -24.49
C ASP A 322 10.79 -21.37 -24.39
N ALA A 323 11.44 -21.00 -23.29
CA ALA A 323 12.90 -21.16 -23.14
C ALA A 323 13.34 -22.61 -22.88
N THR A 324 12.43 -23.49 -22.44
CA THR A 324 12.77 -24.90 -22.14
C THR A 324 12.55 -25.84 -23.33
N VAL A 325 11.88 -25.42 -24.40
CA VAL A 325 11.61 -26.29 -25.56
C VAL A 325 12.74 -26.21 -26.60
N GLU A 326 13.39 -25.05 -26.76
CA GLU A 326 14.53 -24.92 -27.69
C GLU A 326 15.81 -25.59 -27.19
N GLU A 327 16.04 -25.63 -25.87
CA GLU A 327 17.26 -26.25 -25.31
C GLU A 327 17.20 -27.79 -25.34
N GLU A 328 16.00 -28.38 -25.27
CA GLU A 328 15.80 -29.84 -25.38
C GLU A 328 15.82 -30.33 -26.85
N GLN A 329 15.39 -29.51 -27.81
CA GLN A 329 15.45 -29.87 -29.24
C GLN A 329 16.85 -29.65 -29.87
N ALA A 330 17.68 -28.78 -29.32
CA ALA A 330 19.07 -28.61 -29.77
C ALA A 330 20.00 -29.78 -29.36
N ALA A 331 19.63 -30.55 -28.32
CA ALA A 331 20.42 -31.69 -27.84
C ALA A 331 20.20 -32.98 -28.66
N LEU A 332 19.18 -33.04 -29.52
CA LEU A 332 18.75 -34.25 -30.23
C LEU A 332 19.23 -34.36 -31.69
N THR A 333 20.03 -33.41 -32.19
CA THR A 333 20.45 -33.36 -33.60
C THR A 333 21.97 -33.36 -33.83
N SER A 334 22.76 -33.93 -32.92
CA SER A 334 24.20 -34.17 -33.17
C SER A 334 24.49 -35.63 -33.60
N PRO A 335 25.21 -35.88 -34.72
CA PRO A 335 25.53 -37.22 -35.18
C PRO A 335 26.61 -37.92 -34.34
N LEU A 336 26.43 -39.23 -34.19
CA LEU A 336 27.28 -40.24 -33.57
C LEU A 336 28.77 -40.18 -33.94
N LEU A 337 29.65 -40.33 -32.94
CA LEU A 337 30.93 -41.03 -33.09
C LEU A 337 31.27 -41.88 -31.84
N SER A 338 31.14 -43.19 -32.03
CA SER A 338 31.89 -44.32 -31.46
C SER A 338 32.37 -44.27 -29.99
N ARG A 339 31.80 -45.13 -29.14
CA ARG A 339 32.59 -45.88 -28.15
C ARG A 339 31.96 -47.24 -27.81
N SER A 340 32.74 -48.28 -28.05
CA SER A 340 32.51 -49.68 -27.69
C SER A 340 32.64 -49.93 -26.19
N SER A 341 31.76 -50.74 -25.61
CA SER A 341 32.05 -52.09 -25.03
C SER A 341 31.09 -52.46 -23.89
N GLU A 342 30.45 -53.62 -24.08
CA GLU A 342 30.10 -54.67 -23.10
C GLU A 342 29.20 -54.38 -21.88
N GLY A 343 28.11 -55.17 -21.80
CA GLY A 343 27.76 -55.87 -20.55
C GLY A 343 26.33 -55.76 -20.03
N GLN A 344 25.54 -56.82 -20.29
CA GLN A 344 24.51 -57.43 -19.42
C GLN A 344 23.04 -56.92 -19.37
N ASP A 345 22.19 -57.88 -19.77
CA ASP A 345 20.86 -58.34 -19.29
C ASP A 345 19.58 -57.46 -19.37
N PRO A 346 18.45 -57.98 -19.93
CA PRO A 346 17.09 -57.41 -19.84
C PRO A 346 16.25 -58.15 -18.75
N PRO A 347 14.92 -57.94 -18.50
CA PRO A 347 13.88 -56.98 -18.94
C PRO A 347 13.14 -56.37 -17.67
N PRO A 348 11.85 -55.92 -17.60
CA PRO A 348 10.76 -55.80 -18.58
C PRO A 348 9.99 -54.45 -18.65
N SER A 349 9.12 -54.43 -19.66
CA SER A 349 8.11 -53.45 -20.03
C SER A 349 7.31 -52.81 -18.88
N VAL A 350 7.23 -51.47 -18.89
CA VAL A 350 6.13 -50.70 -18.32
C VAL A 350 5.79 -49.58 -19.29
N GLY A 351 4.55 -49.59 -19.79
CA GLY A 351 4.01 -48.52 -20.61
C GLY A 351 3.67 -47.29 -19.77
N ASN A 352 3.69 -46.13 -20.43
CA ASN A 352 2.72 -45.06 -20.18
C ASN A 352 2.72 -44.12 -21.38
N SER A 353 1.56 -44.05 -22.03
CA SER A 353 1.20 -43.07 -23.03
C SER A 353 0.78 -41.78 -22.34
N THR A 354 1.53 -40.70 -22.55
CA THR A 354 1.04 -39.34 -22.31
C THR A 354 0.80 -38.68 -23.65
N THR A 355 -0.49 -38.56 -23.97
CA THR A 355 -1.05 -37.82 -25.10
C THR A 355 -0.69 -36.34 -24.96
N TYR A 356 0.15 -35.85 -25.87
CA TYR A 356 0.47 -34.43 -26.03
C TYR A 356 -0.71 -33.76 -26.74
N GLY A 357 -1.42 -32.87 -26.04
CA GLY A 357 -2.45 -32.03 -26.65
C GLY A 357 -1.78 -30.94 -27.48
N SER A 358 -1.99 -30.98 -28.80
CA SER A 358 -1.62 -29.90 -29.70
C SER A 358 -2.64 -28.75 -29.59
N ASP A 359 -2.12 -27.54 -29.84
CA ASP A 359 -2.83 -26.37 -30.36
C ASP A 359 -3.77 -25.58 -29.44
N ARG A 360 -3.22 -24.48 -28.91
CA ARG A 360 -3.74 -23.14 -29.24
C ARG A 360 -2.65 -22.08 -29.01
N ARG A 361 -1.83 -21.80 -30.04
CA ARG A 361 -0.96 -20.62 -30.10
C ARG A 361 -1.88 -19.39 -30.16
N GLN A 362 -2.06 -18.69 -29.04
CA GLN A 362 -2.72 -17.39 -29.05
C GLN A 362 -1.82 -16.40 -29.77
N GLU A 363 -2.23 -16.00 -30.95
CA GLU A 363 -1.64 -14.92 -31.72
C GLU A 363 -1.87 -13.62 -30.94
N VAL A 364 -0.84 -13.12 -30.26
CA VAL A 364 -0.89 -11.84 -29.57
C VAL A 364 -1.05 -10.76 -30.62
N THR A 365 -2.26 -10.23 -30.75
CA THR A 365 -2.57 -9.18 -31.71
C THR A 365 -1.85 -7.87 -31.33
N PRO A 366 -1.31 -7.10 -32.29
CA PRO A 366 -0.61 -5.82 -32.05
C PRO A 366 -1.45 -4.77 -31.28
N THR A 367 -2.75 -4.98 -31.14
CA THR A 367 -3.68 -4.15 -30.36
C THR A 367 -3.46 -4.24 -28.85
N ASP A 368 -2.96 -5.35 -28.30
CA ASP A 368 -2.75 -5.50 -26.85
C ASP A 368 -1.56 -4.68 -26.33
N VAL A 369 -0.58 -4.39 -27.20
CA VAL A 369 0.58 -3.55 -26.87
C VAL A 369 0.22 -2.06 -26.88
N ALA A 370 -0.77 -1.66 -27.69
CA ALA A 370 -1.23 -0.28 -27.79
C ALA A 370 -2.06 0.17 -26.56
N ASP A 371 -2.70 -0.76 -25.84
CA ASP A 371 -3.48 -0.45 -24.63
C ASP A 371 -2.61 -0.27 -23.37
N LEU A 372 -1.42 -0.87 -23.32
CA LEU A 372 -0.46 -0.64 -22.22
C LEU A 372 0.19 0.76 -22.30
N GLN A 373 0.36 1.29 -23.51
CA GLN A 373 1.00 2.58 -23.77
C GLN A 373 0.05 3.79 -23.56
N LYS A 374 -1.26 3.55 -23.42
CA LYS A 374 -2.28 4.57 -23.09
C LYS A 374 -2.51 4.80 -21.60
N SER A 375 -1.81 4.08 -20.71
CA SER A 375 -1.99 4.31 -19.28
C SER A 375 -1.32 5.63 -18.88
N GLY A 376 -2.04 6.75 -18.85
CA GLY A 376 -1.56 8.03 -18.28
C GLY A 376 -1.18 7.97 -16.78
N VAL A 377 -1.23 6.78 -16.20
CA VAL A 377 -0.97 6.45 -14.79
C VAL A 377 0.44 6.88 -14.33
N PRO A 378 1.54 6.64 -15.06
CA PRO A 378 2.86 7.09 -14.63
C PRO A 378 2.99 8.61 -14.56
N PHE A 379 2.32 9.34 -15.47
CA PHE A 379 2.31 10.80 -15.48
C PHE A 379 1.55 11.36 -14.28
N VAL A 380 0.32 10.87 -14.05
CA VAL A 380 -0.52 11.32 -12.92
C VAL A 380 0.17 11.09 -11.59
N VAL A 381 0.82 9.93 -11.41
CA VAL A 381 1.50 9.62 -10.14
C VAL A 381 2.77 10.46 -9.94
N ASN A 382 3.53 10.73 -10.99
CA ASN A 382 4.68 11.63 -10.89
C ASN A 382 4.25 13.08 -10.62
N LEU A 383 3.17 13.55 -11.24
CA LEU A 383 2.61 14.86 -10.98
C LEU A 383 2.19 14.98 -9.51
N LEU A 384 1.50 13.96 -8.99
CA LEU A 384 1.12 13.90 -7.58
C LEU A 384 2.35 13.90 -6.66
N GLY A 385 3.37 13.10 -6.97
CA GLY A 385 4.63 13.08 -6.22
C GLY A 385 5.32 14.44 -6.21
N SER A 386 5.35 15.15 -7.34
CA SER A 386 5.91 16.51 -7.44
C SER A 386 5.12 17.55 -6.65
N VAL A 387 3.79 17.50 -6.71
CA VAL A 387 2.92 18.37 -5.92
C VAL A 387 3.14 18.14 -4.42
N LEU A 388 3.20 16.88 -4.00
CA LEU A 388 3.48 16.51 -2.60
C LEU A 388 4.89 16.92 -2.17
N ALA A 389 5.89 16.77 -3.03
CA ALA A 389 7.25 17.22 -2.77
C ALA A 389 7.31 18.74 -2.55
N GLY A 390 6.70 19.52 -3.45
CA GLY A 390 6.60 20.97 -3.32
C GLY A 390 5.89 21.40 -2.03
N ALA A 391 4.77 20.74 -1.70
CA ALA A 391 4.05 20.97 -0.44
C ALA A 391 4.91 20.64 0.79
N ALA A 392 5.64 19.52 0.78
CA ALA A 392 6.53 19.13 1.86
C ALA A 392 7.66 20.15 2.06
N ILE A 393 8.30 20.61 0.98
CA ILE A 393 9.34 21.64 1.03
C ILE A 393 8.79 22.94 1.65
N ALA A 394 7.63 23.40 1.17
CA ALA A 394 6.99 24.61 1.67
C ALA A 394 6.66 24.50 3.17
N ILE A 395 6.04 23.39 3.58
CA ILE A 395 5.71 23.09 4.99
C ILE A 395 6.99 23.04 5.84
N THR A 396 8.06 22.38 5.38
CA THR A 396 9.32 22.33 6.13
C THR A 396 9.95 23.72 6.27
N GLY A 397 10.09 24.47 5.18
CA GLY A 397 10.68 25.81 5.21
C GLY A 397 9.92 26.77 6.14
N MET A 398 8.59 26.71 6.11
CA MET A 398 7.76 27.49 7.03
C MET A 398 7.90 27.03 8.49
N THR A 399 8.14 25.73 8.73
CA THR A 399 8.32 25.21 10.10
C THR A 399 9.56 25.81 10.73
N PHE A 400 10.64 25.87 9.95
CA PHE A 400 11.86 26.57 10.36
C PHE A 400 11.60 28.05 10.65
N TYR A 401 10.87 28.73 9.77
CA TYR A 401 10.57 30.15 9.96
C TYR A 401 9.79 30.41 11.26
N VAL A 402 8.72 29.65 11.54
CA VAL A 402 7.92 29.80 12.78
C VAL A 402 8.79 29.57 14.03
N ILE A 403 9.61 28.52 14.02
CA ILE A 403 10.48 28.22 15.16
C ILE A 403 11.49 29.36 15.36
N LEU A 404 12.15 29.82 14.30
CA LEU A 404 13.11 30.90 14.38
C LEU A 404 12.45 32.19 14.90
N ALA A 405 11.28 32.55 14.37
CA ALA A 405 10.52 33.73 14.79
C ALA A 405 10.10 33.66 16.27
N THR A 406 9.74 32.47 16.76
CA THR A 406 9.33 32.27 18.17
C THR A 406 10.51 32.05 19.14
N SER A 407 11.72 31.80 18.62
CA SER A 407 12.94 31.65 19.42
C SER A 407 13.73 32.96 19.60
N SER A 408 13.28 34.05 18.98
CA SER A 408 13.85 35.37 19.23
C SER A 408 13.64 35.76 20.69
N PRO A 409 14.71 36.13 21.43
CA PRO A 409 14.60 36.49 22.85
C PRO A 409 13.78 37.75 23.12
N ASP A 410 13.38 38.48 22.08
CA ASP A 410 12.64 39.75 22.18
C ASP A 410 11.12 39.63 21.91
N ALA A 411 10.58 38.39 21.83
CA ALA A 411 9.15 38.12 21.52
C ALA A 411 8.31 37.66 22.72
#